data_AF-A0A382LS19-F1
#
_entry.id   AF-A0A382LS19-F1
#
_cell.length_a   1.000
_cell.length_b   1.000
_cell.length_c   1.000
_cell.angle_alpha   90.00
_cell.angle_beta   90.00
_cell.angle_gamma   90.00
#
_symmetry.space_group_name_H-M   'P 1'
#
loop_
_entity.id
_entity.type
_entity.pdbx_description
1 polymer ?
#
loop_
_entity_poly.entity_id
_entity_poly.type
_entity_poly.pdbx_seq_one_letter_code
_entity_poly.pdbx_strand_id
1 'polypeptide(L)'
;MLHIGHIRLLKYAKSLGDQLTVGIDSDRRIQEIKGINRPINNENFRKEMLLSIRWVDNVVVFNSDQELETLIQQYSDKMIIGSDYRNKRVIGSQYSEVEFFNKIDDCSTTDTLTKLFLDKK
;
A
#
# COMPACT_ATOMS: atom_id res chain seq x y z
N MET A 1 -6.63 1.73 -6.50
CA MET A 1 -7.12 0.36 -6.79
C MET A 1 -5.91 -0.54 -6.90
N LEU A 2 -6.03 -1.82 -6.57
CA LEU A 2 -4.94 -2.77 -6.82
C LEU A 2 -4.69 -2.92 -8.32
N HIS A 3 -3.43 -3.10 -8.70
CA HIS A 3 -2.97 -3.31 -10.07
C HIS A 3 -1.63 -4.06 -10.01
N ILE A 4 -1.11 -4.48 -11.16
CA ILE A 4 0.08 -5.34 -11.23
C ILE A 4 1.31 -4.76 -10.51
N GLY A 5 1.46 -3.44 -10.49
CA GLY A 5 2.52 -2.74 -9.75
C GLY A 5 2.49 -3.06 -8.26
N HIS A 6 1.31 -3.09 -7.63
CA HIS A 6 1.17 -3.50 -6.23
C HIS A 6 1.55 -4.97 -6.04
N ILE A 7 1.15 -5.86 -6.95
CA ILE A 7 1.48 -7.29 -6.84
C ILE A 7 2.99 -7.51 -6.93
N ARG A 8 3.68 -6.78 -7.83
CA ARG A 8 5.14 -6.83 -7.97
C ARG A 8 5.85 -6.30 -6.73
N LEU A 9 5.37 -5.18 -6.18
CA LEU A 9 5.87 -4.60 -4.93
C LEU A 9 5.73 -5.60 -3.76
N LEU A 10 4.55 -6.20 -3.58
CA LEU A 10 4.29 -7.16 -2.50
C LEU A 10 5.14 -8.43 -2.67
N LYS A 11 5.27 -8.95 -3.89
CA LYS A 11 6.15 -10.09 -4.18
C LYS A 11 7.61 -9.78 -3.84
N TYR A 12 8.08 -8.59 -4.21
CA TYR A 12 9.42 -8.15 -3.89
C TYR A 12 9.62 -8.03 -2.38
N ALA A 13 8.71 -7.37 -1.68
CA ALA A 13 8.77 -7.22 -0.22
C ALA A 13 8.83 -8.58 0.50
N LYS A 14 7.97 -9.53 0.10
CA LYS A 14 8.00 -10.90 0.63
C LYS A 14 9.30 -11.66 0.34
N SER A 15 10.03 -11.31 -0.72
CA SER A 15 11.31 -11.97 -1.02
C SER A 15 12.45 -11.55 -0.08
N LEU A 16 12.26 -10.50 0.72
CA LEU A 16 13.26 -9.93 1.62
C LEU A 16 13.13 -10.44 3.06
N GLY A 17 12.14 -11.27 3.37
CA GLY A 17 11.92 -11.80 4.73
C GLY A 17 10.88 -12.91 4.78
N ASP A 18 10.71 -13.51 5.96
CA ASP A 18 9.84 -14.66 6.14
C ASP A 18 8.36 -14.29 6.25
N GLN A 19 8.05 -13.07 6.68
CA GLN A 19 6.68 -12.57 6.82
C GLN A 19 6.52 -11.17 6.21
N LEU A 20 5.38 -10.92 5.58
CA LEU A 20 4.96 -9.65 5.03
C LEU A 20 3.66 -9.19 5.71
N THR A 21 3.78 -8.14 6.52
CA THR A 21 2.62 -7.39 7.04
C THR A 21 2.39 -6.15 6.18
N VAL A 22 1.17 -5.96 5.69
CA VAL A 22 0.77 -4.76 4.94
C VAL A 22 -0.07 -3.84 5.82
N GLY A 23 0.38 -2.61 6.02
CA GLY A 23 -0.40 -1.56 6.67
C GLY A 23 -1.31 -0.84 5.67
N ILE A 24 -2.58 -0.66 6.01
CA ILE A 24 -3.53 0.15 5.23
C ILE A 24 -4.22 1.21 6.09
N ASP A 25 -4.45 2.39 5.53
CA ASP A 25 -5.26 3.43 6.18
C ASP A 25 -6.69 2.94 6.41
N SER A 26 -7.30 3.34 7.52
CA SER A 26 -8.73 3.16 7.78
C SER A 26 -9.59 4.00 6.83
N ASP A 27 -10.87 3.67 6.73
CA ASP A 27 -11.82 4.42 5.90
C ASP A 27 -11.93 5.87 6.33
N ARG A 28 -12.00 6.10 7.65
CA ARG A 28 -12.02 7.44 8.24
C ARG A 28 -10.81 8.25 7.81
N ARG A 29 -9.60 7.70 7.94
CA ARG A 29 -8.36 8.41 7.60
C ARG A 29 -8.29 8.73 6.11
N ILE A 30 -8.74 7.81 5.25
CA ILE A 30 -8.81 8.07 3.81
C ILE A 30 -9.82 9.18 3.50
N GLN A 31 -10.97 9.22 4.16
CA GLN A 31 -11.97 10.30 4.00
C GLN A 31 -11.39 11.66 4.40
N GLU A 32 -10.67 11.73 5.51
CA GLU A 32 -10.02 12.96 5.99
C GLU A 32 -8.98 13.49 4.97
N ILE A 33 -8.23 12.59 4.31
CA ILE A 33 -7.16 12.97 3.37
C ILE A 33 -7.68 13.24 1.95
N LYS A 34 -8.66 12.46 1.47
CA LYS A 34 -9.07 12.41 0.06
C LYS A 34 -10.52 12.84 -0.19
N GLY A 35 -11.26 13.20 0.87
CA GLY A 35 -12.65 13.62 0.84
C GLY A 35 -13.65 12.49 1.06
N ILE A 36 -14.89 12.87 1.36
CA ILE A 36 -15.98 11.98 1.81
C ILE A 36 -16.32 10.83 0.84
N ASN A 37 -16.04 11.01 -0.46
CA ASN A 37 -16.31 10.00 -1.49
C ASN A 37 -15.21 8.94 -1.63
N ARG A 38 -14.24 8.89 -0.70
CA ARG A 38 -13.13 7.93 -0.68
C ARG A 38 -13.08 7.23 0.68
N PRO A 39 -12.63 5.96 0.76
CA PRO A 39 -12.23 5.10 -0.36
C PRO A 39 -13.43 4.56 -1.15
N ILE A 40 -13.19 4.06 -2.37
CA ILE A 40 -14.25 3.35 -3.14
C ILE A 40 -14.58 2.02 -2.46
N ASN A 41 -13.53 1.32 -2.00
CA ASN A 41 -13.66 0.06 -1.28
C ASN A 41 -13.31 0.30 0.18
N ASN A 42 -14.20 -0.11 1.08
CA ASN A 42 -14.01 0.00 2.53
C ASN A 42 -12.79 -0.81 3.01
N GLU A 43 -12.36 -0.58 4.24
CA GLU A 43 -11.14 -1.15 4.80
C GLU A 43 -11.19 -2.67 4.90
N ASN A 44 -12.35 -3.24 5.22
CA ASN A 44 -12.54 -4.69 5.28
C ASN A 44 -12.36 -5.34 3.91
N PHE A 45 -12.95 -4.75 2.86
CA PHE A 45 -12.79 -5.24 1.50
C PHE A 45 -11.34 -5.13 1.03
N ARG A 46 -10.68 -4.00 1.30
CA ARG A 46 -9.26 -3.80 0.95
C ARG A 46 -8.37 -4.81 1.69
N LYS A 47 -8.67 -5.08 2.96
CA LYS A 47 -7.98 -6.07 3.79
C LYS A 47 -8.12 -7.47 3.21
N GLU A 48 -9.34 -7.89 2.90
CA GLU A 48 -9.62 -9.21 2.32
C GLU A 48 -8.95 -9.40 0.96
N MET A 49 -9.01 -8.38 0.08
CA MET A 49 -8.29 -8.39 -1.19
C MET A 49 -6.78 -8.61 -1.00
N LEU A 50 -6.16 -7.89 -0.06
CA LEU A 50 -4.73 -8.01 0.20
C LEU A 50 -4.36 -9.38 0.77
N LEU A 51 -5.15 -9.90 1.71
CA LEU A 51 -4.95 -11.24 2.28
C LEU A 51 -5.13 -12.36 1.24
N SER A 52 -5.89 -12.14 0.18
CA SER A 52 -6.01 -13.10 -0.94
C SER A 52 -4.73 -13.21 -1.80
N ILE A 53 -3.79 -12.28 -1.65
CA ILE A 53 -2.54 -12.27 -2.40
C ILE A 53 -1.55 -13.20 -1.70
N ARG A 54 -1.07 -14.22 -2.44
CA ARG A 54 -0.14 -15.27 -1.96
C ARG A 54 1.05 -14.77 -1.12
N TRP A 55 1.52 -13.56 -1.38
CA TRP A 55 2.71 -12.98 -0.76
C TRP A 55 2.42 -12.25 0.55
N VAL A 56 1.16 -12.02 0.91
CA VAL A 56 0.74 -11.23 2.08
C VAL A 56 0.34 -12.18 3.21
N ASP A 57 1.04 -12.12 4.34
CA ASP A 57 0.76 -12.97 5.50
C ASP A 57 -0.20 -12.30 6.48
N ASN A 58 -0.13 -10.98 6.59
CA ASN A 58 -0.96 -10.21 7.51
C ASN A 58 -1.30 -8.83 6.93
N VAL A 59 -2.43 -8.28 7.37
CA VAL A 59 -2.87 -6.93 7.02
C VAL A 59 -3.40 -6.23 8.26
N VAL A 60 -2.81 -5.08 8.57
CA VAL A 60 -3.17 -4.23 9.71
C VAL A 60 -3.79 -2.92 9.21
N VAL A 61 -4.78 -2.44 9.93
CA VAL A 61 -5.46 -1.16 9.65
C VAL A 61 -4.99 -0.15 10.68
N PHE A 62 -4.70 1.08 10.24
CA PHE A 62 -4.31 2.18 11.14
C PHE A 62 -5.09 3.47 10.84
N ASN A 63 -5.29 4.26 11.89
CA ASN A 63 -6.13 5.46 11.87
C ASN A 63 -5.32 6.75 11.95
N SER A 64 -4.03 6.68 12.28
CA SER A 64 -3.18 7.87 12.46
C SER A 64 -1.71 7.59 12.13
N ASP A 65 -0.92 8.67 11.98
CA ASP A 65 0.53 8.58 11.82
C ASP A 65 1.17 7.92 13.05
N GLN A 66 0.69 8.24 14.25
CA GLN A 66 1.20 7.68 15.50
C GLN A 66 0.95 6.17 15.62
N GLU A 67 -0.25 5.72 15.23
CA GLU A 67 -0.58 4.30 15.21
C GLU A 67 0.26 3.55 14.16
N LEU A 68 0.48 4.16 13.00
CA LEU A 68 1.40 3.61 12.00
C LEU A 68 2.83 3.48 12.55
N GLU A 69 3.34 4.48 13.26
CA GLU A 69 4.66 4.42 13.90
C GLU A 69 4.75 3.29 14.94
N THR A 70 3.70 3.08 15.74
CA THR A 70 3.64 1.96 16.69
C THR A 70 3.63 0.61 15.98
N LEU A 71 2.87 0.47 14.90
CA LEU A 71 2.84 -0.76 14.10
C LEU A 71 4.19 -1.04 13.43
N ILE A 72 4.86 -0.02 12.91
CA ILE A 72 6.20 -0.17 12.31
C ILE A 72 7.20 -0.69 13.34
N GLN A 73 7.21 -0.10 14.55
CA GLN A 73 8.06 -0.56 15.65
C GLN A 73 7.75 -2.01 16.06
N GLN A 74 6.50 -2.44 15.97
CA GLN A 74 6.08 -3.79 16.34
C GLN A 74 6.40 -4.84 15.27
N TYR A 75 6.27 -4.50 13.99
CA TYR A 75 6.23 -5.49 12.91
C TYR A 75 7.37 -5.41 11.90
N SER A 76 8.15 -4.33 11.86
CA SER A 76 8.96 -4.02 10.67
C SER A 76 10.45 -3.85 10.97
N ASP A 77 11.22 -4.90 10.69
CA ASP A 77 12.68 -4.78 10.56
C ASP A 77 13.08 -3.99 9.30
N LYS A 78 12.26 -4.11 8.24
CA LYS A 78 12.46 -3.42 6.96
C LYS A 78 11.14 -2.97 6.34
N MET A 79 11.12 -1.75 5.79
CA MET A 79 9.98 -1.14 5.11
C MET A 79 10.23 -1.04 3.61
N ILE A 80 9.30 -1.55 2.80
CA ILE A 80 9.37 -1.44 1.34
C ILE A 80 8.30 -0.48 0.83
N ILE A 81 8.74 0.58 0.15
CA ILE A 81 7.84 1.65 -0.31
C ILE A 81 8.09 1.93 -1.79
N GLY A 82 7.04 2.27 -2.53
CA GLY A 82 7.20 2.69 -3.93
C GLY A 82 8.08 3.94 -4.07
N SER A 83 8.85 4.01 -5.17
CA SER A 83 9.78 5.12 -5.46
C SER A 83 9.14 6.51 -5.50
N ASP A 84 7.83 6.61 -5.64
CA ASP A 84 7.05 7.87 -5.57
C ASP A 84 7.18 8.59 -4.21
N TYR A 85 7.72 7.92 -3.18
CA TYR A 85 7.95 8.45 -1.84
C TYR A 85 9.38 8.92 -1.60
N ARG A 86 10.31 8.80 -2.55
CA ARG A 86 11.74 9.10 -2.34
C ARG A 86 12.01 10.55 -1.86
N ASN A 87 11.17 11.49 -2.27
CA ASN A 87 11.26 12.91 -1.87
C ASN A 87 10.13 13.34 -0.92
N LYS A 88 9.48 12.38 -0.26
CA LYS A 88 8.37 12.62 0.65
C LYS A 88 8.73 12.13 2.05
N ARG A 89 8.07 12.68 3.06
CA ARG A 89 8.15 12.15 4.41
C ARG A 89 7.62 10.71 4.41
N VAL A 90 8.43 9.79 4.91
CA VAL A 90 8.04 8.41 5.20
C VAL A 90 7.82 8.30 6.70
N ILE A 91 6.59 8.02 7.11
CA ILE A 91 6.25 7.84 8.53
C ILE A 91 6.95 6.56 9.03
N GLY A 92 7.63 6.65 10.17
CA GLY A 92 8.33 5.53 10.80
C GLY A 92 9.69 5.17 10.20
N SER A 93 10.22 5.96 9.25
CA SER A 93 11.56 5.75 8.70
C SER A 93 12.70 5.84 9.74
N GLN A 94 12.41 6.41 10.92
CA GLN A 94 13.34 6.45 12.05
C GLN A 94 13.41 5.13 12.83
N TYR A 95 12.46 4.21 12.60
CA TYR A 95 12.36 2.94 13.35
C TYR A 95 12.70 1.72 12.50
N SER A 96 12.79 1.85 11.18
CA SER A 96 12.97 0.72 10.27
C SER A 96 13.73 1.15 9.00
N GLU A 97 14.53 0.23 8.44
CA GLU A 97 15.25 0.49 7.20
C GLU A 97 14.26 0.65 6.04
N VAL A 98 14.32 1.79 5.33
CA VAL A 98 13.43 2.05 4.19
C VAL A 98 14.13 1.70 2.89
N GLU A 99 13.52 0.80 2.13
CA GLU A 99 13.93 0.48 0.77
C GLU A 99 12.87 0.93 -0.25
N PHE A 100 13.33 1.64 -1.29
CA PHE A 100 12.46 2.14 -2.34
C PHE A 100 12.39 1.17 -3.52
N PHE A 101 11.21 0.61 -3.76
CA PHE A 101 10.93 -0.22 -4.92
C PHE A 101 10.62 0.66 -6.12
N ASN A 102 11.47 0.57 -7.15
CA ASN A 102 11.26 1.27 -8.40
C ASN A 102 10.07 0.67 -9.16
N LYS A 103 9.20 1.53 -9.69
CA LYS A 103 8.11 1.09 -10.58
C LYS A 103 8.70 0.34 -11.78
N ILE A 104 8.21 -0.87 -11.99
CA ILE A 104 8.45 -1.66 -13.20
C ILE A 104 7.23 -1.44 -14.12
N ASP A 105 7.32 -0.44 -15.01
CA ASP A 105 6.45 -0.07 -16.15
C ASP A 105 4.99 0.42 -15.92
N ASP A 106 4.46 1.10 -16.97
CA ASP A 106 3.23 1.91 -17.16
C ASP A 106 1.89 1.30 -16.68
N CYS A 107 1.75 1.08 -15.38
CA CYS A 107 0.49 0.62 -14.80
C CYS A 107 0.11 1.51 -13.62
N SER A 108 -0.35 2.74 -13.90
CA SER A 108 -1.05 3.56 -12.91
C SER A 108 -2.54 3.19 -12.85
N THR A 109 -3.18 3.42 -11.70
CA THR A 109 -4.66 3.36 -11.57
C THR A 109 -5.33 4.30 -12.60
N THR A 110 -4.66 5.40 -12.95
CA THR A 110 -5.12 6.36 -13.97
C THR A 110 -5.15 5.73 -15.36
N ASP A 111 -4.17 4.91 -15.72
CA ASP A 111 -4.06 4.32 -17.08
C ASP A 111 -5.10 3.22 -17.31
N THR A 112 -5.40 2.41 -16.28
CA THR A 112 -6.43 1.36 -16.37
C THR A 112 -7.82 1.96 -16.59
N LEU A 113 -8.14 3.07 -15.92
CA LEU A 113 -9.42 3.76 -16.12
C LEU A 113 -9.51 4.37 -17.52
N THR A 114 -8.43 4.99 -18.02
CA THR A 114 -8.41 5.58 -19.37
C THR A 114 -8.64 4.53 -20.46
N LYS A 115 -8.06 3.33 -20.34
CA LYS A 115 -8.29 2.24 -21.32
C LYS A 115 -9.74 1.76 -21.37
N LEU A 116 -10.40 1.61 -20.21
CA LEU A 116 -11.81 1.19 -20.13
C LEU A 116 -12.79 2.15 -20.82
N PHE A 117 -12.46 3.43 -20.95
CA PHE A 117 -13.29 4.43 -21.64
C PHE A 117 -12.90 4.65 -23.11
N LEU A 118 -11.70 4.23 -23.54
CA LEU A 118 -11.26 4.34 -24.93
C LEU A 118 -11.70 3.16 -25.80
N ASP A 119 -11.88 1.97 -25.23
CA ASP A 119 -12.35 0.77 -25.96
C ASP A 119 -13.88 0.75 -26.22
N LYS A 120 -14.60 1.82 -25.85
CA LYS A 120 -16.06 1.97 -26.08
C LYS A 120 -16.41 2.96 -27.20
N LYS A 121 -15.47 3.32 -28.08
CA LYS A 121 -15.71 4.20 -29.23
C LYS A 121 -15.58 3.45 -30.56
#